data_AF-A0A812N0M8-F1
#
_entry.id   AF-A0A812N0M8-F1
#
_cell.length_a   1.000
_cell.length_b   1.000
_cell.length_c   1.000
_cell.angle_alpha   90.00
_cell.angle_beta   90.00
_cell.angle_gamma   90.00
#
_symmetry.space_group_name_H-M   'P 1'
#
loop_
_entity.id
_entity.type
_entity.pdbx_description
1 polymer ?
#
loop_
_entity_poly.entity_id
_entity_poly.type
_entity_poly.pdbx_seq_one_letter_code
_entity_poly.pdbx_strand_id
1 'polypeptide(L)'
;MRYFASSGDRCRGLREGSPELHLPLADAGYTLQSARQHFHVVVGAADHQAWPTGLKETSQLMIRELEALCAELLRLLPGGDRMEAAWRRASKATGDASVWDAFSYFPTESVVEPGAVDVAMAAHTDPGLFTAKPLSFVEGLEVWDFASDKWISVEGEGRGAGEIVVFSADTLERWTKGAIPSCRHRVAKPRGSEPRLSLVYEMRILREGVDLEQMP
;
A
#
# COMPACT_ATOMS: atom_id res chain seq x y z
N MET A 1 -21.46 3.04 -6.58
CA MET A 1 -21.61 2.45 -5.22
C MET A 1 -20.54 3.05 -4.32
N ARG A 2 -20.84 3.44 -3.07
CA ARG A 2 -19.82 3.89 -2.10
C ARG A 2 -19.51 2.72 -1.18
N TYR A 3 -18.27 2.22 -1.17
CA TYR A 3 -17.92 1.00 -0.42
C TYR A 3 -17.58 1.27 1.05
N PHE A 4 -17.09 2.47 1.35
CA PHE A 4 -16.46 2.75 2.66
C PHE A 4 -17.18 3.83 3.49
N ALA A 5 -18.28 4.38 2.98
CA ALA A 5 -19.09 5.34 3.74
C ALA A 5 -20.57 5.22 3.34
N SER A 6 -21.41 4.80 4.30
CA SER A 6 -22.83 5.12 4.27
C SER A 6 -23.01 6.61 4.56
N SER A 7 -24.13 7.21 4.16
CA SER A 7 -24.42 8.62 4.47
C SER A 7 -24.61 8.80 5.98
N GLY A 8 -23.55 9.12 6.71
CA GLY A 8 -23.57 9.39 8.15
C GLY A 8 -22.33 8.94 8.93
N ASP A 9 -21.52 8.04 8.39
CA ASP A 9 -20.39 7.46 9.13
C ASP A 9 -19.14 8.37 9.13
N ARG A 10 -18.73 8.77 10.33
CA ARG A 10 -17.48 9.50 10.59
C ARG A 10 -16.29 8.53 10.67
N CYS A 11 -16.03 7.76 9.61
CA CYS A 11 -14.83 6.90 9.54
C CYS A 11 -13.56 7.73 9.24
N ARG A 12 -13.41 8.91 9.86
CA ARG A 12 -12.25 9.80 9.70
C ARG A 12 -11.48 9.86 11.00
N GLY A 13 -10.16 9.69 10.91
CA GLY A 13 -9.25 9.77 12.03
C GLY A 13 -9.47 8.68 13.08
N LEU A 14 -8.95 8.95 14.27
CA LEU A 14 -9.08 8.09 15.43
C LEU A 14 -10.42 8.27 16.13
N ARG A 15 -10.84 7.24 16.87
CA ARG A 15 -12.01 7.27 17.76
C ARG A 15 -11.75 8.27 18.90
N GLU A 16 -12.82 8.90 19.36
CA GLU A 16 -12.78 9.78 20.53
C GLU A 16 -12.18 9.06 21.75
N GLY A 17 -11.30 9.74 22.49
CA GLY A 17 -10.59 9.17 23.65
C GLY A 17 -9.36 8.30 23.32
N SER A 18 -8.93 8.27 22.05
CA SER A 18 -7.66 7.61 21.68
C SER A 18 -6.45 8.28 22.33
N PRO A 19 -5.39 7.53 22.69
CA PRO A 19 -4.18 8.09 23.27
C PRO A 19 -3.44 8.97 22.24
N GLU A 20 -2.52 9.80 22.74
CA GLU A 20 -1.55 10.47 21.88
C GLU A 20 -0.61 9.42 21.26
N LEU A 21 -0.52 9.40 19.94
CA LEU A 21 0.33 8.48 19.19
C LEU A 21 1.35 9.28 18.38
N HIS A 22 2.61 8.86 18.45
CA HIS A 22 3.68 9.42 17.63
C HIS A 22 3.74 8.75 16.26
N LEU A 23 2.60 8.71 15.56
CA LEU A 23 2.43 8.10 14.24
C LEU A 23 1.90 9.14 13.23
N PRO A 24 2.18 8.99 11.92
CA PRO A 24 1.73 9.92 10.89
C PRO A 24 0.24 9.69 10.56
N LEU A 25 -0.66 10.28 11.34
CA LEU A 25 -2.10 10.01 11.28
C LEU A 25 -2.91 10.98 10.41
N ALA A 26 -2.25 11.91 9.71
CA ALA A 26 -2.89 13.04 9.03
C ALA A 26 -3.99 12.61 8.04
N ASP A 27 -3.87 11.42 7.44
CA ASP A 27 -4.80 10.90 6.44
C ASP A 27 -5.54 9.63 6.89
N ALA A 28 -5.47 9.26 8.17
CA ALA A 28 -6.15 8.06 8.68
C ALA A 28 -7.67 8.16 8.50
N GLY A 29 -8.27 7.10 7.96
CA GLY A 29 -9.70 6.99 7.72
C GLY A 29 -10.10 7.20 6.26
N TYR A 30 -11.34 7.63 6.07
CA TYR A 30 -12.01 7.70 4.78
C TYR A 30 -11.76 9.04 4.07
N THR A 31 -11.26 8.95 2.84
CA THR A 31 -11.15 10.06 1.90
C THR A 31 -11.91 9.76 0.60
N LEU A 32 -12.47 10.81 0.01
CA LEU A 32 -13.17 10.77 -1.27
C LEU A 32 -12.51 11.78 -2.21
N GLN A 33 -12.06 11.28 -3.35
CA GLN A 33 -11.46 12.07 -4.42
C GLN A 33 -12.29 11.88 -5.71
N SER A 34 -12.01 12.69 -6.73
CA SER A 34 -12.73 12.62 -8.01
C SER A 34 -12.58 11.27 -8.71
N ALA A 35 -11.42 10.63 -8.60
CA ALA A 35 -11.10 9.37 -9.28
C ALA A 35 -11.27 8.11 -8.40
N ARG A 36 -11.38 8.26 -7.08
CA ARG A 36 -11.39 7.11 -6.15
C ARG A 36 -11.95 7.42 -4.78
N GLN A 37 -12.33 6.36 -4.07
CA GLN A 37 -12.47 6.35 -2.62
C GLN A 37 -11.32 5.61 -1.99
N HIS A 38 -10.99 5.97 -0.77
CA HIS A 38 -9.84 5.44 -0.06
C HIS A 38 -10.13 5.36 1.44
N PHE A 39 -9.80 4.23 2.05
CA PHE A 39 -9.76 4.07 3.49
C PHE A 39 -8.34 3.72 3.91
N HIS A 40 -7.68 4.64 4.62
CA HIS A 40 -6.29 4.55 5.05
C HIS A 40 -6.19 4.14 6.51
N VAL A 41 -5.29 3.23 6.85
CA VAL A 41 -5.03 2.82 8.23
C VAL A 41 -3.54 2.83 8.48
N VAL A 42 -3.11 3.45 9.58
CA VAL A 42 -1.77 3.23 10.14
C VAL A 42 -1.86 2.04 11.08
N VAL A 43 -1.09 0.98 10.83
CA VAL A 43 -1.23 -0.33 11.50
C VAL A 43 -1.08 -0.20 13.01
N GLY A 44 -0.09 0.57 13.49
CA GLY A 44 0.10 0.83 14.93
C GLY A 44 -1.04 1.63 15.59
N ALA A 45 -1.94 2.22 14.81
CA ALA A 45 -3.13 2.91 15.27
C ALA A 45 -4.45 2.20 14.89
N ALA A 46 -4.38 1.00 14.30
CA ALA A 46 -5.54 0.30 13.75
C ALA A 46 -6.65 0.08 14.79
N ASP A 47 -6.29 -0.24 16.03
CA ASP A 47 -7.29 -0.42 17.10
C ASP A 47 -7.89 0.88 17.58
N HIS A 48 -7.26 2.03 17.32
CA HIS A 48 -7.78 3.33 17.69
C HIS A 48 -8.64 3.96 16.59
N GLN A 49 -8.59 3.43 15.37
CA GLN A 49 -9.31 3.99 14.24
C GLN A 49 -10.79 3.58 14.18
N ALA A 50 -11.63 4.45 13.61
CA ALA A 50 -13.01 4.13 13.27
C ALA A 50 -13.07 3.38 11.91
N TRP A 51 -13.52 2.13 11.93
CA TRP A 51 -13.60 1.28 10.75
C TRP A 51 -15.00 1.23 10.15
N PRO A 52 -15.15 1.10 8.81
CA PRO A 52 -16.39 0.67 8.19
C PRO A 52 -16.82 -0.70 8.71
N THR A 53 -18.13 -0.91 8.86
CA THR A 53 -18.69 -2.18 9.33
C THR A 53 -18.20 -3.37 8.48
N GLY A 54 -17.63 -4.39 9.13
CA GLY A 54 -17.16 -5.62 8.51
C GLY A 54 -15.82 -5.53 7.77
N LEU A 55 -15.24 -4.33 7.60
CA LEU A 55 -13.94 -4.18 6.93
C LEU A 55 -12.77 -4.54 7.85
N LYS A 56 -12.92 -4.31 9.17
CA LYS A 56 -11.84 -4.48 10.14
C LYS A 56 -11.36 -5.92 10.20
N GLU A 57 -12.28 -6.88 10.37
CA GLU A 57 -11.96 -8.28 10.63
C GLU A 57 -11.21 -8.91 9.45
N THR A 58 -11.71 -8.68 8.22
CA THR A 58 -11.05 -9.17 6.99
C THR A 58 -9.72 -8.48 6.75
N SER A 59 -9.64 -7.15 6.96
CA SER A 59 -8.39 -6.40 6.77
C SER A 59 -7.33 -6.84 7.77
N GLN A 60 -7.67 -7.05 9.04
CA GLN A 60 -6.71 -7.46 10.06
C GLN A 60 -6.06 -8.81 9.76
N LEU A 61 -6.83 -9.78 9.21
CA LEU A 61 -6.24 -11.03 8.77
C LEU A 61 -5.27 -10.80 7.61
N MET A 62 -5.69 -10.05 6.58
CA MET A 62 -4.85 -9.81 5.41
C MET A 62 -3.58 -9.01 5.75
N ILE A 63 -3.67 -8.00 6.61
CA ILE A 63 -2.51 -7.22 7.09
C ILE A 63 -1.49 -8.16 7.74
N ARG A 64 -1.92 -9.07 8.62
CA ARG A 64 -0.99 -10.00 9.29
C ARG A 64 -0.28 -10.93 8.31
N GLU A 65 -1.02 -11.49 7.35
CA GLU A 65 -0.44 -12.41 6.37
C GLU A 65 0.53 -11.69 5.41
N LEU A 66 0.18 -10.49 4.95
CA LEU A 66 1.04 -9.69 4.08
C LEU A 66 2.28 -9.16 4.82
N GLU A 67 2.15 -8.78 6.09
CA GLU A 67 3.28 -8.41 6.94
C GLU A 67 4.24 -9.59 7.13
N ALA A 68 3.70 -10.78 7.43
CA ALA A 68 4.50 -11.99 7.60
C ALA A 68 5.26 -12.32 6.31
N LEU A 69 4.58 -12.28 5.16
CA LEU A 69 5.19 -12.46 3.84
C LEU A 69 6.33 -11.45 3.60
N CYS A 70 6.09 -10.16 3.81
CA CYS A 70 7.12 -9.13 3.66
C CYS A 70 8.32 -9.35 4.60
N ALA A 71 8.07 -9.77 5.84
CA ALA A 71 9.14 -10.03 6.80
C ALA A 71 9.94 -11.29 6.46
N GLU A 72 9.32 -12.31 5.86
CA GLU A 72 10.03 -13.49 5.33
C GLU A 72 10.87 -13.11 4.11
N LEU A 73 10.29 -12.40 3.14
CA LEU A 73 11.02 -11.92 1.97
C LEU A 73 12.21 -11.04 2.35
N LEU A 74 12.05 -10.17 3.35
CA LEU A 74 13.14 -9.33 3.85
C LEU A 74 14.29 -10.18 4.38
N ARG A 75 14.02 -11.25 5.13
CA ARG A 75 15.05 -12.15 5.68
C ARG A 75 15.80 -12.94 4.61
N LEU A 76 15.16 -13.23 3.47
CA LEU A 76 15.79 -13.95 2.36
C LEU A 76 16.84 -13.11 1.63
N LEU A 77 16.82 -11.78 1.79
CA LEU A 77 17.82 -10.90 1.20
C LEU A 77 19.18 -11.04 1.89
N PRO A 78 20.30 -10.79 1.19
CA PRO A 78 21.60 -10.66 1.82
C PRO A 78 21.59 -9.57 2.92
N GLY A 79 21.88 -9.95 4.17
CA GLY A 79 21.77 -9.04 5.32
C GLY A 79 20.34 -8.80 5.83
N GLY A 80 19.37 -9.55 5.30
CA GLY A 80 17.95 -9.45 5.58
C GLY A 80 17.58 -9.57 7.06
N ASP A 81 18.25 -10.44 7.81
CA ASP A 81 18.03 -10.58 9.26
C ASP A 81 18.29 -9.28 10.02
N ARG A 82 19.29 -8.50 9.60
CA ARG A 82 19.61 -7.20 10.23
C ARG A 82 18.57 -6.15 9.88
N MET A 83 18.13 -6.13 8.62
CA MET A 83 17.08 -5.24 8.11
C MET A 83 15.75 -5.50 8.84
N GLU A 84 15.37 -6.77 8.97
CA GLU A 84 14.15 -7.19 9.64
C GLU A 84 14.18 -6.85 11.14
N ALA A 85 15.30 -7.14 11.81
CA ALA A 85 15.48 -6.76 13.20
C ALA A 85 15.45 -5.24 13.41
N ALA A 86 15.99 -4.47 12.45
CA ALA A 86 15.94 -3.01 12.48
C ALA A 86 14.51 -2.48 12.36
N TRP A 87 13.74 -3.01 11.41
CA TRP A 87 12.32 -2.69 11.28
C TRP A 87 11.53 -3.02 12.56
N ARG A 88 11.68 -4.23 13.12
CA ARG A 88 11.01 -4.60 14.38
C ARG A 88 11.38 -3.70 15.56
N ARG A 89 12.65 -3.35 15.70
CA ARG A 89 13.11 -2.42 16.77
C ARG A 89 12.46 -1.06 16.61
N ALA A 90 12.40 -0.53 15.38
CA ALA A 90 11.78 0.75 15.11
C ALA A 90 10.27 0.71 15.39
N SER A 91 9.55 -0.27 14.85
CA SER A 91 8.11 -0.43 15.11
C SER A 91 7.79 -0.57 16.60
N LYS A 92 8.65 -1.26 17.37
CA LYS A 92 8.50 -1.33 18.85
C LYS A 92 8.73 0.02 19.53
N ALA A 93 9.63 0.84 19.02
CA ALA A 93 10.02 2.11 19.63
C ALA A 93 9.04 3.26 19.30
N THR A 94 8.48 3.26 18.08
CA THR A 94 7.64 4.37 17.58
C THR A 94 6.18 4.00 17.36
N GLY A 95 5.83 2.73 17.52
CA GLY A 95 4.62 2.16 16.94
C GLY A 95 4.85 1.74 15.49
N ASP A 96 4.04 0.81 15.02
CA ASP A 96 4.12 0.32 13.65
C ASP A 96 3.57 1.37 12.67
N ALA A 97 4.47 1.86 11.83
CA ALA A 97 4.21 2.89 10.83
C ALA A 97 3.70 2.34 9.51
N SER A 98 3.68 1.01 9.38
CA SER A 98 3.13 0.32 8.21
C SER A 98 1.70 0.76 7.99
N VAL A 99 1.26 0.74 6.73
CA VAL A 99 -0.06 1.23 6.37
C VAL A 99 -0.85 0.17 5.63
N TRP A 100 -2.17 0.26 5.78
CA TRP A 100 -3.14 -0.53 5.06
C TRP A 100 -4.10 0.41 4.34
N ASP A 101 -4.18 0.25 3.03
CA ASP A 101 -4.99 1.08 2.16
C ASP A 101 -6.01 0.26 1.38
N ALA A 102 -7.29 0.56 1.57
CA ALA A 102 -8.37 0.06 0.74
C ALA A 102 -8.81 1.14 -0.25
N PHE A 103 -8.52 0.95 -1.53
CA PHE A 103 -8.93 1.82 -2.62
C PHE A 103 -10.10 1.23 -3.41
N SER A 104 -11.01 2.10 -3.83
CA SER A 104 -12.01 1.84 -4.87
C SER A 104 -11.87 2.91 -5.95
N TYR A 105 -11.25 2.56 -7.07
CA TYR A 105 -11.11 3.44 -8.22
C TYR A 105 -12.38 3.43 -9.05
N PHE A 106 -12.89 4.62 -9.38
CA PHE A 106 -14.10 4.74 -10.17
C PHE A 106 -13.80 4.46 -11.65
N PRO A 107 -14.70 3.73 -12.34
CA PRO A 107 -14.57 3.53 -13.77
C PRO A 107 -14.75 4.84 -14.54
N THR A 108 -14.21 4.88 -15.75
CA THR A 108 -14.52 5.93 -16.72
C THR A 108 -15.22 5.34 -17.94
N GLU A 109 -16.30 6.01 -18.38
CA GLU A 109 -16.99 5.71 -19.64
C GLU A 109 -16.29 6.37 -20.84
N SER A 110 -15.32 7.26 -20.60
CA SER A 110 -14.68 8.02 -21.67
C SER A 110 -13.81 7.13 -22.55
N VAL A 111 -14.10 7.15 -23.85
CA VAL A 111 -13.16 6.69 -24.89
C VAL A 111 -11.95 7.62 -24.81
N VAL A 112 -10.85 7.11 -24.26
CA VAL A 112 -9.59 7.86 -24.23
C VAL A 112 -8.99 7.82 -25.63
N GLU A 113 -8.50 8.96 -26.12
CA GLU A 113 -7.79 9.05 -27.40
C GLU A 113 -6.71 7.95 -27.51
N PRO A 114 -6.53 7.31 -28.68
CA PRO A 114 -5.50 6.30 -28.88
C PRO A 114 -4.12 6.83 -28.47
N GLY A 115 -3.54 6.26 -27.41
CA GLY A 115 -2.23 6.64 -26.88
C GLY A 115 -2.23 7.51 -25.63
N ALA A 116 -3.38 8.07 -25.22
CA ALA A 116 -3.52 8.67 -23.89
C ALA A 116 -3.90 7.58 -22.87
N VAL A 117 -3.13 7.49 -21.77
CA VAL A 117 -3.50 6.68 -20.61
C VAL A 117 -4.15 7.60 -19.62
N ASP A 118 -5.44 7.40 -19.35
CA ASP A 118 -6.14 8.09 -18.28
C ASP A 118 -5.77 7.41 -16.96
N VAL A 119 -5.09 8.16 -16.08
CA VAL A 119 -4.44 7.59 -14.89
C VAL A 119 -5.25 7.94 -13.64
N ALA A 120 -5.58 6.92 -12.84
CA ALA A 120 -6.28 7.05 -11.56
C ALA A 120 -5.31 7.33 -10.39
N MET A 121 -4.04 6.95 -10.54
CA MET A 121 -2.94 7.26 -9.63
C MET A 121 -1.64 7.43 -10.43
N ALA A 122 -1.07 8.63 -10.41
CA ALA A 122 0.12 8.98 -11.17
C ALA A 122 1.32 8.08 -10.85
N ALA A 123 2.31 8.05 -11.75
CA ALA A 123 3.53 7.29 -11.55
C ALA A 123 4.29 7.76 -10.30
N HIS A 124 4.60 6.83 -9.40
CA HIS A 124 5.31 7.09 -8.15
C HIS A 124 6.06 5.83 -7.68
N THR A 125 6.78 5.97 -6.59
CA THR A 125 7.34 4.89 -5.78
C THR A 125 6.80 5.00 -4.36
N ASP A 126 6.87 3.90 -3.60
CA ASP A 126 6.43 3.87 -2.21
C ASP A 126 7.60 4.14 -1.26
N PRO A 127 7.38 4.78 -0.11
CA PRO A 127 8.47 5.19 0.79
C PRO A 127 9.07 4.04 1.63
N GLY A 128 8.35 2.92 1.77
CA GLY A 128 8.63 1.83 2.72
C GLY A 128 9.72 0.83 2.32
N LEU A 129 9.66 -0.38 2.88
CA LEU A 129 10.53 -1.52 2.54
C LEU A 129 9.92 -2.34 1.40
N PHE A 130 8.67 -2.75 1.59
CA PHE A 130 7.91 -3.50 0.61
C PHE A 130 6.47 -3.01 0.56
N THR A 131 5.87 -3.11 -0.62
CA THR A 131 4.43 -3.00 -0.83
C THR A 131 3.92 -4.37 -1.26
N ALA A 132 2.93 -4.91 -0.56
CA ALA A 132 2.33 -6.19 -0.86
C ALA A 132 0.81 -6.06 -1.01
N LYS A 133 0.25 -6.71 -2.03
CA LYS A 133 -1.18 -6.67 -2.28
C LYS A 133 -1.67 -7.88 -3.09
N PRO A 134 -2.90 -8.35 -2.86
CA PRO A 134 -3.55 -9.23 -3.82
C PRO A 134 -3.77 -8.52 -5.16
N LEU A 135 -3.70 -9.28 -6.25
CA LEU A 135 -4.11 -8.80 -7.57
C LEU A 135 -5.61 -8.52 -7.61
N SER A 136 -5.99 -7.45 -8.29
CA SER A 136 -7.40 -7.11 -8.52
C SER A 136 -7.96 -7.92 -9.68
N PHE A 137 -9.26 -8.19 -9.64
CA PHE A 137 -10.00 -8.75 -10.78
C PHE A 137 -10.15 -7.76 -11.94
N VAL A 138 -10.09 -6.46 -11.64
CA VAL A 138 -10.16 -5.40 -12.64
C VAL A 138 -8.75 -4.85 -12.83
N GLU A 139 -8.23 -4.98 -14.05
CA GLU A 139 -6.89 -4.53 -14.40
C GLU A 139 -6.70 -3.03 -14.18
N GLY A 140 -5.47 -2.63 -13.88
CA GLY A 140 -5.08 -1.23 -13.86
C GLY A 140 -3.72 -0.96 -13.23
N LEU A 141 -3.15 -1.90 -12.47
CA LEU A 141 -1.81 -1.73 -11.93
C LEU A 141 -0.75 -1.96 -13.03
N GLU A 142 0.08 -0.95 -13.24
CA GLU A 142 1.20 -1.02 -14.17
C GLU A 142 2.50 -0.70 -13.44
N VAL A 143 3.56 -1.45 -13.73
CA VAL A 143 4.92 -1.17 -13.23
C VAL A 143 5.82 -0.79 -14.39
N TRP A 144 6.82 0.04 -14.11
CA TRP A 144 7.79 0.47 -15.10
C TRP A 144 8.91 -0.57 -15.19
N ASP A 145 9.04 -1.19 -16.37
CA ASP A 145 10.19 -2.04 -16.68
C ASP A 145 11.32 -1.18 -17.25
N PHE A 146 12.36 -0.98 -16.45
CA PHE A 146 13.55 -0.23 -16.83
C PHE A 146 14.33 -0.89 -17.97
N ALA A 147 14.23 -2.21 -18.17
CA ALA A 147 14.96 -2.89 -19.23
C ALA A 147 14.35 -2.63 -20.60
N SER A 148 13.01 -2.58 -20.68
CA SER A 148 12.30 -2.34 -21.94
C SER A 148 11.80 -0.91 -22.13
N ASP A 149 11.96 -0.03 -21.13
CA ASP A 149 11.48 1.35 -21.11
C ASP A 149 9.95 1.45 -21.32
N LYS A 150 9.21 0.52 -20.67
CA LYS A 150 7.76 0.36 -20.87
C LYS A 150 7.02 0.12 -19.57
N TRP A 151 5.76 0.55 -19.57
CA TRP A 151 4.79 0.14 -18.57
C TRP A 151 4.32 -1.28 -18.89
N ILE A 152 4.39 -2.17 -17.91
CA ILE A 152 3.87 -3.54 -18.01
C ILE A 152 2.68 -3.69 -17.06
N SER A 153 1.58 -4.27 -17.56
CA SER A 153 0.45 -4.60 -16.70
C SER A 153 0.83 -5.75 -15.78
N VAL A 154 0.54 -5.59 -14.50
CA VAL A 154 0.72 -6.64 -13.49
C VAL A 154 -0.45 -7.61 -13.49
N GLU A 155 -1.64 -7.07 -13.75
CA GLU A 155 -2.92 -7.79 -13.82
C GLU A 155 -3.18 -8.04 -15.33
N GLY A 156 -3.06 -9.29 -15.80
CA GLY A 156 -3.10 -9.63 -17.23
C GLY A 156 -3.23 -11.12 -17.50
N GLU A 157 -3.35 -11.51 -18.77
CA GLU A 157 -3.65 -12.89 -19.20
C GLU A 157 -2.74 -13.94 -18.54
N GLY A 158 -3.33 -14.73 -17.63
CA GLY A 158 -2.66 -15.83 -16.92
C GLY A 158 -2.40 -15.59 -15.44
N ARG A 159 -2.48 -14.34 -14.94
CA ARG A 159 -2.38 -14.02 -13.51
C ARG A 159 -3.77 -13.77 -12.95
N GLY A 160 -4.28 -14.73 -12.19
CA GLY A 160 -5.62 -14.69 -11.62
C GLY A 160 -5.68 -13.98 -10.27
N ALA A 161 -6.88 -13.55 -9.89
CA ALA A 161 -7.14 -13.11 -8.53
C ALA A 161 -6.80 -14.22 -7.53
N GLY A 162 -6.10 -13.85 -6.45
CA GLY A 162 -5.58 -14.78 -5.45
C GLY A 162 -4.04 -14.81 -5.40
N GLU A 163 -3.36 -14.39 -6.45
CA GLU A 163 -1.93 -14.10 -6.39
C GLU A 163 -1.67 -12.81 -5.60
N ILE A 164 -0.55 -12.79 -4.87
CA ILE A 164 -0.04 -11.60 -4.19
C ILE A 164 1.14 -11.09 -5.01
N VAL A 165 1.14 -9.80 -5.30
CA VAL A 165 2.31 -9.12 -5.84
C VAL A 165 3.02 -8.35 -4.73
N VAL A 166 4.35 -8.39 -4.75
CA VAL A 166 5.21 -7.66 -3.82
C VAL A 166 6.20 -6.82 -4.61
N PHE A 167 6.33 -5.54 -4.22
CA PHE A 167 7.22 -4.58 -4.81
C PHE A 167 8.20 -4.03 -3.78
N SER A 168 9.44 -3.77 -4.20
CA SER A 168 10.42 -3.01 -3.44
C SER A 168 10.04 -1.53 -3.37
N ALA A 169 10.40 -0.90 -2.26
CA ALA A 169 10.12 0.50 -1.98
C ALA A 169 11.40 1.27 -1.56
N ASP A 170 11.29 2.59 -1.43
CA ASP A 170 12.44 3.50 -1.35
C ASP A 170 13.38 3.22 -0.16
N THR A 171 12.85 2.78 0.98
CA THR A 171 13.69 2.41 2.13
C THR A 171 14.53 1.18 1.83
N LEU A 172 13.96 0.18 1.15
CA LEU A 172 14.71 -1.02 0.77
C LEU A 172 15.81 -0.69 -0.25
N GLU A 173 15.53 0.19 -1.22
CA GLU A 173 16.54 0.69 -2.15
C GLU A 173 17.71 1.33 -1.40
N ARG A 174 17.43 2.22 -0.44
CA ARG A 174 18.47 2.84 0.40
C ARG A 174 19.27 1.82 1.19
N TRP A 175 18.59 0.89 1.86
CA TRP A 175 19.21 -0.16 2.69
C TRP A 175 20.07 -1.12 1.88
N THR A 176 19.70 -1.37 0.63
CA THR A 176 20.44 -2.23 -0.30
C THR A 176 21.43 -1.45 -1.17
N LYS A 177 21.59 -0.14 -0.94
CA LYS A 177 22.47 0.77 -1.70
C LYS A 177 22.20 0.71 -3.21
N GLY A 178 20.93 0.64 -3.58
CA GLY A 178 20.48 0.60 -4.98
C GLY A 178 20.51 -0.79 -5.62
N ALA A 179 20.92 -1.85 -4.91
CA ALA A 179 20.94 -3.20 -5.48
C ALA A 179 19.52 -3.73 -5.77
N ILE A 180 18.52 -3.28 -5.00
CA ILE A 180 17.11 -3.54 -5.25
C ILE A 180 16.41 -2.18 -5.47
N PRO A 181 16.16 -1.77 -6.72
CA PRO A 181 15.57 -0.47 -7.00
C PRO A 181 14.10 -0.43 -6.56
N SER A 182 13.64 0.75 -6.18
CA SER A 182 12.25 1.02 -5.84
C SER A 182 11.35 0.83 -7.06
N CYS A 183 10.24 0.13 -6.88
CA CYS A 183 9.35 -0.21 -7.98
C CYS A 183 8.49 1.00 -8.37
N ARG A 184 8.84 1.63 -9.49
CA ARG A 184 8.02 2.69 -10.05
C ARG A 184 6.75 2.12 -10.65
N HIS A 185 5.60 2.55 -10.16
CA HIS A 185 4.31 2.01 -10.57
C HIS A 185 3.23 3.10 -10.68
N ARG A 186 2.15 2.79 -11.37
CA ARG A 186 0.98 3.68 -11.55
C ARG A 186 -0.31 2.85 -11.62
N VAL A 187 -1.45 3.53 -11.52
CA VAL A 187 -2.77 2.88 -11.69
C VAL A 187 -3.53 3.56 -12.82
N ALA A 188 -3.76 2.84 -13.91
CA ALA A 188 -4.65 3.25 -14.99
C ALA A 188 -6.11 3.26 -14.51
N LYS A 189 -6.95 4.13 -15.09
CA LYS A 189 -8.38 4.11 -14.79
C LYS A 189 -9.01 2.79 -15.26
N PRO A 190 -9.85 2.16 -14.41
CA PRO A 190 -10.57 0.97 -14.83
C PRO A 190 -11.52 1.30 -15.98
N ARG A 191 -11.55 0.42 -16.98
CA ARG A 191 -12.44 0.52 -18.14
C ARG A 191 -13.72 -0.27 -17.90
N GLY A 192 -14.84 0.22 -18.43
CA GLY A 192 -16.15 -0.45 -18.31
C GLY A 192 -16.98 0.14 -17.16
N SER A 193 -17.87 -0.68 -16.59
CA SER A 193 -18.81 -0.25 -15.53
C SER A 193 -18.37 -0.59 -14.11
N GLU A 194 -17.38 -1.47 -13.96
CA GLU A 194 -16.98 -2.00 -12.66
C GLU A 194 -15.85 -1.17 -12.02
N PRO A 195 -15.97 -0.83 -10.72
CA PRO A 195 -14.88 -0.20 -9.99
C PRO A 195 -13.73 -1.18 -9.75
N ARG A 196 -12.51 -0.66 -9.72
CA ARG A 196 -11.33 -1.45 -9.34
C ARG A 196 -11.07 -1.35 -7.84
N LEU A 197 -11.16 -2.47 -7.15
CA LEU A 197 -10.75 -2.59 -5.76
C LEU A 197 -9.26 -2.91 -5.65
N SER A 198 -8.57 -2.24 -4.73
CA SER A 198 -7.16 -2.51 -4.44
C SER A 198 -6.95 -2.42 -2.94
N LEU A 199 -6.42 -3.49 -2.36
CA LEU A 199 -6.08 -3.59 -0.94
C LEU A 199 -4.56 -3.65 -0.83
N VAL A 200 -3.94 -2.71 -0.14
CA VAL A 200 -2.49 -2.52 -0.18
C VAL A 200 -1.95 -2.49 1.24
N TYR A 201 -0.97 -3.35 1.52
CA TYR A 201 -0.15 -3.26 2.71
C TYR A 201 1.21 -2.70 2.32
N GLU A 202 1.65 -1.65 3.01
CA GLU A 202 3.02 -1.15 2.85
C GLU A 202 3.76 -1.31 4.18
N MET A 203 4.82 -2.12 4.16
CA MET A 203 5.74 -2.26 5.28
C MET A 203 6.58 -0.99 5.38
N ARG A 204 6.32 -0.18 6.41
CA ARG A 204 7.01 1.11 6.60
C ARG A 204 7.77 1.15 7.92
N ILE A 205 8.66 2.13 8.02
CA ILE A 205 9.45 2.41 9.22
C ILE A 205 9.34 3.90 9.54
N LEU A 206 8.90 4.23 10.76
CA LEU A 206 8.89 5.63 11.21
C LEU A 206 10.24 5.97 11.80
N ARG A 207 11.12 6.50 10.95
CA ARG A 207 12.24 7.41 11.26
C ARG A 207 13.15 7.48 10.04
N GLU A 208 13.29 8.68 9.49
CA GLU A 208 14.51 9.07 8.79
C GLU A 208 15.66 8.91 9.80
N GLY A 209 16.58 7.97 9.57
CA GLY A 209 17.75 7.75 10.45
C GLY A 209 17.93 6.35 11.03
N VAL A 210 17.10 5.36 10.69
CA VAL A 210 17.52 3.95 10.82
C VAL A 210 18.40 3.61 9.62
N ASP A 211 19.59 4.22 9.58
CA ASP A 211 20.65 3.74 8.70
C ASP A 211 21.16 2.44 9.29
N LEU A 212 21.17 1.38 8.48
CA LEU A 212 21.80 0.11 8.85
C LEU A 212 23.26 0.31 9.31
N GLU A 213 23.91 1.39 8.87
CA GLU A 213 25.29 1.76 9.20
C GLU A 213 25.47 2.41 10.58
N GLN A 214 24.39 2.90 11.22
CA GLN A 214 24.42 3.43 12.59
C GLN A 214 24.05 2.37 13.64
N MET A 215 23.96 1.10 13.22
CA MET A 215 23.60 -0.02 14.10
C MET A 215 24.85 -0.85 14.44
N PRO A 216 25.08 -1.15 15.73
CA PRO A 216 26.27 -1.87 16.20
C PRO A 216 26.38 -3.29 15.62
#